data_AF-A0A7W5G4A0-F1
#
_entry.id   AF-A0A7W5G4A0-F1
#
_cell.length_a   1.000
_cell.length_b   1.000
_cell.length_c   1.000
_cell.angle_alpha   90.00
_cell.angle_beta   90.00
_cell.angle_gamma   90.00
#
_symmetry.space_group_name_H-M   'P 1'
#
loop_
_entity.id
_entity.type
_entity.pdbx_description
1 polymer ?
#
loop_
_entity_poly.entity_id
_entity_poly.type
_entity_poly.pdbx_seq_one_letter_code
_entity_poly.pdbx_strand_id
1 'polypeptide(L)'
;PHAHVLMTLRPLTEEGFGRKRVTIMGEDGTPLRVVTPDSPNGRIVNRAWAGDKETLQAWKIAWAETANRHLALAGHEIRLDGRSYTEQGLDGIAQRHLGPEKAALSRKGAEMYFAPADLARRQAMADRLLGEPELLLKQLGNERSTFDERDIAKALHRTVDDPADFASIRARLMASDNLVMLKPQQADAETGKAGEPAVFTTRAILRLEYDMAQSAQVLSEGRGFGVADRAVAAAIRTIETQDPKKSFRLDPEQVDAVHHATRDNGIAAVVGLAGAGKSTLLAAARLAWESEGRRVIGAALAGKAAEGLEDSSGIRSRTLASWELAWASGRELLERGDVLVIDEAGMVSSQQMARVLKIAEQARAKVVLVGDAMQLQPIQAGAAFRAITERIGFAELAGVRRQREQWARAASRLFARGRVEEGLDAYAQQGHLVEAETRDDIIGRIVGDWT
;
A
#
# COMPACT_ATOMS: atom_id res chain seq x y z
N PRO A 1 11.97 -3.67 -9.83
CA PRO A 1 11.73 -5.10 -9.50
C PRO A 1 10.95 -5.81 -10.60
N HIS A 2 11.10 -7.13 -10.73
CA HIS A 2 10.33 -7.96 -11.66
C HIS A 2 10.05 -9.31 -10.99
N ALA A 3 8.99 -9.99 -11.42
CA ALA A 3 8.68 -11.34 -10.95
C ALA A 3 8.41 -12.26 -12.15
N HIS A 4 8.89 -13.49 -12.05
CA HIS A 4 8.57 -14.57 -12.97
C HIS A 4 7.57 -15.49 -12.29
N VAL A 5 6.37 -15.60 -12.86
CA VAL A 5 5.32 -16.51 -12.37
C VAL A 5 5.29 -17.72 -13.29
N LEU A 6 5.69 -18.87 -12.75
CA LEU A 6 5.58 -20.16 -13.43
C LEU A 6 4.22 -20.76 -13.10
N MET A 7 3.45 -21.12 -14.12
CA MET A 7 2.16 -21.78 -13.96
C MET A 7 1.99 -22.88 -14.99
N THR A 8 1.15 -23.84 -14.67
CA THR A 8 0.76 -24.88 -15.62
C THR A 8 -0.20 -24.30 -16.65
N LEU A 9 -0.09 -24.75 -17.90
CA LEU A 9 -1.05 -24.40 -18.95
C LEU A 9 -2.37 -25.19 -18.86
N ARG A 10 -2.44 -26.14 -17.91
CA ARG A 10 -3.53 -27.09 -17.69
C ARG A 10 -3.70 -27.35 -16.18
N PRO A 11 -4.93 -27.55 -15.68
CA PRO A 11 -5.13 -27.94 -14.29
C PRO A 11 -4.55 -29.33 -14.04
N LEU A 12 -4.09 -29.58 -12.81
CA LEU A 12 -3.75 -30.92 -12.35
C LEU A 12 -5.01 -31.55 -11.73
N THR A 13 -5.44 -32.68 -12.25
CA THR A 13 -6.57 -33.49 -11.76
C THR A 13 -6.05 -34.83 -11.22
N GLU A 14 -6.91 -35.62 -10.59
CA GLU A 14 -6.56 -36.96 -10.08
C GLU A 14 -6.04 -37.90 -11.19
N GLU A 15 -6.47 -37.68 -12.44
CA GLU A 15 -6.05 -38.45 -13.63
C GLU A 15 -4.88 -37.80 -14.40
N GLY A 16 -4.32 -36.68 -13.93
CA GLY A 16 -3.21 -35.96 -14.57
C GLY A 16 -3.57 -34.57 -15.10
N PHE A 17 -2.94 -34.11 -16.19
CA PHE A 17 -3.20 -32.75 -16.70
C PHE A 17 -4.50 -32.67 -17.51
N GLY A 18 -5.44 -31.85 -17.03
CA GLY A 18 -6.72 -31.59 -17.68
C GLY A 18 -6.66 -30.72 -18.95
N ARG A 19 -7.81 -30.19 -19.37
CA ARG A 19 -7.91 -29.38 -20.60
C ARG A 19 -7.34 -27.96 -20.41
N LYS A 20 -6.81 -27.37 -21.50
CA LYS A 20 -6.31 -25.98 -21.51
C LYS A 20 -7.43 -24.95 -21.27
N ARG A 21 -8.66 -25.26 -21.67
CA ARG A 21 -9.85 -24.44 -21.41
C ARG A 21 -10.75 -25.19 -20.43
N VAL A 22 -11.15 -24.48 -19.38
CA VAL A 22 -12.04 -24.97 -18.33
C VAL A 22 -13.39 -24.27 -18.47
N THR A 23 -14.45 -25.05 -18.29
CA THR A 23 -15.82 -24.55 -18.23
C THR A 23 -16.00 -23.76 -16.94
N ILE A 24 -16.53 -22.54 -17.03
CA ILE A 24 -16.89 -21.77 -15.84
C ILE A 24 -18.21 -22.34 -15.32
N MET A 25 -18.25 -22.67 -14.03
CA MET A 25 -19.43 -23.16 -13.34
C MET A 25 -20.08 -22.01 -12.57
N GLY A 26 -21.41 -21.96 -12.52
CA GLY A 26 -22.18 -21.05 -11.67
C GLY A 26 -22.19 -21.52 -10.21
N GLU A 27 -22.76 -20.69 -9.33
CA GLU A 27 -22.89 -20.99 -7.88
C GLU A 27 -23.71 -22.27 -7.61
N ASP A 28 -24.57 -22.66 -8.54
CA ASP A 28 -25.39 -23.86 -8.53
C ASP A 28 -24.67 -25.12 -9.05
N GLY A 29 -23.40 -24.99 -9.44
CA GLY A 29 -22.61 -26.08 -10.01
C GLY A 29 -23.01 -26.43 -11.45
N THR A 30 -23.75 -25.58 -12.16
CA THR A 30 -24.05 -25.78 -13.59
C THR A 30 -23.13 -24.94 -14.48
N PRO A 31 -22.84 -25.35 -15.73
CA PRO A 31 -22.04 -24.54 -16.65
C PRO A 31 -22.65 -23.17 -16.90
N LEU A 32 -21.89 -22.10 -16.65
CA LEU A 32 -22.30 -20.74 -16.92
C LEU A 32 -22.58 -20.59 -18.43
N ARG A 33 -23.77 -20.09 -18.77
CA ARG A 33 -24.18 -19.84 -20.16
C ARG A 33 -24.46 -18.36 -20.38
N VAL A 34 -23.96 -17.83 -21.50
CA VAL A 34 -24.27 -16.47 -21.95
C VAL A 34 -25.16 -16.55 -23.16
N VAL A 35 -26.33 -15.91 -23.09
CA VAL A 35 -27.28 -15.78 -24.20
C VAL A 35 -26.82 -14.61 -25.07
N THR A 36 -26.64 -14.87 -26.36
CA THR A 36 -26.34 -13.84 -27.37
C THR A 36 -27.46 -13.83 -28.41
N PRO A 37 -27.66 -12.75 -29.18
CA PRO A 37 -28.67 -12.70 -30.26
C PRO A 37 -28.56 -13.90 -31.22
N ASP A 38 -27.33 -14.36 -31.47
CA ASP A 38 -27.03 -15.49 -32.37
C ASP A 38 -27.11 -16.87 -31.68
N SER A 39 -27.36 -16.92 -30.37
CA SER A 39 -27.42 -18.17 -29.60
C SER A 39 -28.47 -18.08 -28.47
N PRO A 40 -29.77 -18.20 -28.81
CA PRO A 40 -30.86 -18.07 -27.85
C PRO A 40 -30.86 -19.14 -26.75
N ASN A 41 -30.20 -20.29 -26.98
CA ASN A 41 -30.07 -21.38 -26.00
C ASN A 41 -28.84 -21.26 -25.07
N GLY A 42 -28.10 -20.15 -25.16
CA GLY A 42 -26.96 -19.84 -24.30
C GLY A 42 -25.69 -20.66 -24.60
N ARG A 43 -24.57 -19.98 -24.81
CA ARG A 43 -23.27 -20.60 -25.05
C ARG A 43 -22.52 -20.83 -23.73
N ILE A 44 -22.01 -22.04 -23.52
CA ILE A 44 -21.19 -22.37 -22.34
C ILE A 44 -19.91 -21.52 -22.34
N VAL A 45 -19.68 -20.83 -21.23
CA VAL A 45 -18.50 -19.98 -21.04
C VAL A 45 -17.30 -20.83 -20.66
N ASN A 46 -16.24 -20.70 -21.44
CA ASN A 46 -14.97 -21.40 -21.21
C ASN A 46 -13.84 -20.38 -21.07
N ARG A 47 -12.99 -20.52 -20.07
CA ARG A 47 -11.79 -19.68 -19.85
C ARG A 47 -10.51 -20.50 -19.97
N ALA A 48 -9.42 -19.87 -20.38
CA ALA A 48 -8.10 -20.51 -20.37
C ALA A 48 -7.65 -20.75 -18.92
N TRP A 49 -7.17 -21.95 -18.61
CA TRP A 49 -6.71 -22.29 -17.26
C TRP A 49 -5.61 -21.37 -16.74
N ALA A 50 -4.65 -21.03 -17.62
CA ALA A 50 -3.54 -20.15 -17.29
C ALA A 50 -3.95 -18.67 -17.07
N GLY A 51 -5.26 -18.38 -17.06
CA GLY A 51 -5.78 -17.02 -17.01
C GLY A 51 -5.87 -16.37 -18.39
N ASP A 52 -6.57 -15.25 -18.41
CA ASP A 52 -6.71 -14.34 -19.55
C ASP A 52 -6.07 -12.98 -19.25
N LYS A 53 -6.29 -11.99 -20.12
CA LYS A 53 -5.75 -10.64 -19.95
C LYS A 53 -6.19 -10.00 -18.63
N GLU A 54 -7.43 -10.21 -18.22
CA GLU A 54 -8.00 -9.68 -16.97
C GLU A 54 -7.30 -10.32 -15.76
N THR A 55 -7.07 -11.63 -15.84
CA THR A 55 -6.32 -12.38 -14.81
C THR A 55 -4.89 -11.84 -14.68
N LEU A 56 -4.22 -11.59 -15.81
CA LEU A 56 -2.86 -11.02 -15.82
C LEU A 56 -2.83 -9.59 -15.24
N GLN A 57 -3.83 -8.76 -15.56
CA GLN A 57 -3.97 -7.42 -14.98
C GLN A 57 -4.16 -7.50 -13.46
N ALA A 58 -5.05 -8.38 -12.98
CA ALA A 58 -5.26 -8.60 -11.56
C ALA A 58 -3.97 -9.05 -10.85
N TRP A 59 -3.22 -9.98 -11.45
CA TRP A 59 -1.93 -10.42 -10.90
C TRP A 59 -0.88 -9.31 -10.88
N LYS A 60 -0.82 -8.47 -11.92
CA LYS A 60 0.11 -7.34 -11.95
C LYS A 60 -0.18 -6.33 -10.84
N ILE A 61 -1.46 -6.04 -10.59
CA ILE A 61 -1.90 -5.17 -9.48
C ILE A 61 -1.55 -5.82 -8.15
N ALA A 62 -1.93 -7.09 -7.92
CA ALA A 62 -1.66 -7.79 -6.67
C ALA A 62 -0.16 -7.92 -6.37
N TRP A 63 0.66 -8.14 -7.39
CA TRP A 63 2.11 -8.15 -7.25
C TRP A 63 2.66 -6.77 -6.87
N ALA A 64 2.21 -5.71 -7.55
CA ALA A 64 2.62 -4.34 -7.23
C ALA A 64 2.21 -3.95 -5.80
N GLU A 65 0.99 -4.28 -5.37
CA GLU A 65 0.51 -4.09 -3.99
C GLU A 65 1.39 -4.83 -2.97
N THR A 66 1.68 -6.10 -3.24
CA THR A 66 2.52 -6.93 -2.36
C THR A 66 3.94 -6.37 -2.26
N ALA A 67 4.55 -6.01 -3.40
CA ALA A 67 5.88 -5.42 -3.42
C ALA A 67 5.89 -4.05 -2.72
N ASN A 68 4.88 -3.21 -2.95
CA ASN A 68 4.73 -1.91 -2.26
C ASN A 68 4.61 -2.08 -0.75
N ARG A 69 3.90 -3.10 -0.28
CA ARG A 69 3.83 -3.43 1.14
C ARG A 69 5.23 -3.70 1.70
N HIS A 70 5.98 -4.58 1.07
CA HIS A 70 7.33 -4.92 1.54
C HIS A 70 8.33 -3.78 1.41
N LEU A 71 8.24 -2.98 0.34
CA LEU A 71 9.04 -1.77 0.17
C LEU A 71 8.74 -0.77 1.31
N ALA A 72 7.47 -0.53 1.63
CA ALA A 72 7.09 0.32 2.74
C ALA A 72 7.60 -0.23 4.09
N LEU A 73 7.44 -1.53 4.37
CA LEU A 73 8.00 -2.15 5.59
C LEU A 73 9.52 -2.00 5.70
N ALA A 74 10.22 -1.96 4.57
CA ALA A 74 11.67 -1.72 4.50
C ALA A 74 12.04 -0.23 4.53
N GLY A 75 11.07 0.68 4.69
CA GLY A 75 11.29 2.13 4.70
C GLY A 75 11.57 2.72 3.31
N HIS A 76 11.31 1.99 2.23
CA HIS A 76 11.48 2.49 0.87
C HIS A 76 10.24 3.24 0.37
N GLU A 77 10.45 4.43 -0.16
CA GLU A 77 9.39 5.28 -0.71
C GLU A 77 8.93 4.86 -2.10
N ILE A 78 9.79 4.14 -2.83
CA ILE A 78 9.52 3.73 -4.21
C ILE A 78 8.23 2.94 -4.25
N ARG A 79 7.31 3.37 -5.11
CA ARG A 79 6.07 2.65 -5.40
C ARG A 79 6.06 2.10 -6.82
N LEU A 80 5.43 0.94 -6.93
CA LEU A 80 5.10 0.29 -8.19
C LEU A 80 3.61 0.54 -8.47
N ASP A 81 3.31 0.99 -9.68
CA ASP A 81 1.94 1.08 -10.16
C ASP A 81 1.62 -0.10 -11.08
N GLY A 82 0.71 -0.96 -10.62
CA GLY A 82 0.27 -2.15 -11.34
C GLY A 82 -0.59 -1.84 -12.57
N ARG A 83 -1.18 -0.64 -12.67
CA ARG A 83 -2.02 -0.21 -13.80
C ARG A 83 -1.22 -0.16 -15.10
N SER A 84 -1.88 -0.17 -16.24
CA SER A 84 -1.23 0.06 -17.53
C SER A 84 -0.66 1.49 -17.61
N TYR A 85 0.34 1.71 -18.47
CA TYR A 85 0.86 3.06 -18.66
C TYR A 85 -0.21 4.02 -19.21
N THR A 86 -1.14 3.54 -20.03
CA THR A 86 -2.32 4.29 -20.47
C THR A 86 -3.18 4.77 -19.30
N GLU A 87 -3.51 3.89 -18.36
CA GLU A 87 -4.30 4.24 -17.17
C GLU A 87 -3.54 5.19 -16.22
N GLN A 88 -2.20 5.18 -16.27
CA GLN A 88 -1.36 6.15 -15.56
C GLN A 88 -1.20 7.47 -16.32
N GLY A 89 -1.69 7.54 -17.57
CA GLY A 89 -1.44 8.63 -18.51
C GLY A 89 0.04 8.82 -18.83
N LEU A 90 0.79 7.73 -18.90
CA LEU A 90 2.18 7.60 -19.32
C LEU A 90 2.27 6.88 -20.67
N ASP A 91 1.24 7.05 -21.51
CA ASP A 91 1.19 6.43 -22.83
C ASP A 91 2.46 6.69 -23.62
N GLY A 92 3.03 5.60 -24.15
CA GLY A 92 4.24 5.68 -24.96
C GLY A 92 5.53 5.90 -24.17
N ILE A 93 5.59 5.73 -22.83
CA ILE A 93 6.86 5.70 -22.05
C ILE A 93 7.20 4.27 -21.58
N ALA A 94 6.79 3.28 -22.38
CA ALA A 94 6.82 1.89 -21.93
C ALA A 94 8.26 1.37 -21.74
N GLN A 95 8.67 1.16 -20.50
CA GLN A 95 9.98 0.57 -20.19
C GLN A 95 9.91 -0.95 -20.28
N ARG A 96 10.86 -1.57 -21.00
CA ARG A 96 11.13 -3.01 -20.86
C ARG A 96 12.25 -3.22 -19.84
N HIS A 97 12.05 -4.20 -18.95
CA HIS A 97 13.06 -4.64 -18.01
C HIS A 97 14.34 -5.09 -18.73
N LEU A 98 15.48 -4.46 -18.40
CA LEU A 98 16.80 -4.97 -18.74
C LEU A 98 17.17 -6.04 -17.72
N GLY A 99 17.37 -7.27 -18.19
CA GLY A 99 17.77 -8.38 -17.33
C GLY A 99 19.08 -8.12 -16.57
N PRO A 100 19.31 -8.83 -15.46
CA PRO A 100 20.44 -8.59 -14.55
C PRO A 100 21.81 -8.66 -15.23
N GLU A 101 21.99 -9.52 -16.24
CA GLU A 101 23.22 -9.59 -17.04
C GLU A 101 23.47 -8.29 -17.80
N LYS A 102 22.46 -7.76 -18.51
CA LYS A 102 22.57 -6.48 -19.23
C LYS A 102 22.83 -5.33 -18.25
N ALA A 103 22.18 -5.31 -17.09
CA ALA A 103 22.42 -4.29 -16.06
C ALA A 103 23.83 -4.40 -15.41
N ALA A 104 24.42 -5.60 -15.36
CA ALA A 104 25.79 -5.81 -14.89
C ALA A 104 26.85 -5.42 -15.94
N LEU A 105 26.58 -5.68 -17.22
CA LEU A 105 27.41 -5.23 -18.35
C LEU A 105 27.47 -3.69 -18.45
N SER A 106 26.33 -3.00 -18.23
CA SER A 106 26.25 -1.53 -18.16
C SER A 106 27.21 -0.96 -17.11
N ARG A 107 27.20 -1.54 -15.90
CA ARG A 107 28.03 -1.09 -14.77
C ARG A 107 29.52 -1.29 -14.99
N LYS A 108 29.92 -2.15 -15.94
CA LYS A 108 31.31 -2.42 -16.30
C LYS A 108 31.79 -1.60 -17.51
N GLY A 109 30.98 -0.68 -18.05
CA GLY A 109 31.36 0.18 -19.18
C GLY A 109 31.53 -0.57 -20.50
N ALA A 110 31.00 -1.80 -20.62
CA ALA A 110 31.03 -2.56 -21.85
C ALA A 110 29.96 -2.05 -22.82
N GLU A 111 30.29 -1.93 -24.11
CA GLU A 111 29.33 -1.56 -25.16
C GLU A 111 28.11 -2.49 -25.12
N MET A 112 26.94 -1.89 -24.87
CA MET A 112 25.69 -2.63 -24.84
C MET A 112 25.19 -2.82 -26.26
N TYR A 113 25.28 -4.05 -26.78
CA TYR A 113 24.52 -4.42 -27.96
C TYR A 113 23.03 -4.51 -27.60
N PHE A 114 22.32 -3.41 -27.85
CA PHE A 114 20.88 -3.41 -27.87
C PHE A 114 20.39 -4.02 -29.19
N ALA A 115 19.32 -4.82 -29.13
CA ALA A 115 18.66 -5.23 -30.36
C ALA A 115 18.15 -3.97 -31.09
N PRO A 116 18.10 -3.94 -32.43
CA PRO A 116 17.61 -2.77 -33.18
C PRO A 116 16.24 -2.27 -32.71
N ALA A 117 15.35 -3.17 -32.30
CA ALA A 117 14.04 -2.83 -31.73
C ALA A 117 14.10 -2.20 -30.32
N ASP A 118 15.16 -2.44 -29.54
CA ASP A 118 15.38 -1.77 -28.24
C ASP A 118 15.96 -0.36 -28.45
N LEU A 119 16.90 -0.19 -29.39
CA LEU A 119 17.44 1.12 -29.79
C LEU A 119 16.36 2.03 -30.36
N ALA A 120 15.58 1.54 -31.33
CA ALA A 120 14.49 2.32 -31.94
C ALA A 120 13.45 2.78 -30.91
N ARG A 121 13.17 1.96 -29.90
CA ARG A 121 12.29 2.35 -28.79
C ARG A 121 12.91 3.40 -27.90
N ARG A 122 14.18 3.22 -27.49
CA ARG A 122 14.87 4.25 -26.69
C ARG A 122 14.91 5.59 -27.40
N GLN A 123 15.24 5.60 -28.69
CA GLN A 123 15.20 6.82 -29.49
C GLN A 123 13.79 7.43 -29.49
N ALA A 124 12.75 6.64 -29.76
CA ALA A 124 11.37 7.13 -29.71
C ALA A 124 10.98 7.70 -28.34
N MET A 125 11.52 7.16 -27.24
CA MET A 125 11.30 7.72 -25.91
C MET A 125 12.06 9.02 -25.70
N ALA A 126 13.32 9.11 -26.16
CA ALA A 126 14.12 10.33 -26.11
C ALA A 126 13.43 11.45 -26.90
N ASP A 127 13.01 11.17 -28.14
CA ASP A 127 12.24 12.10 -28.99
C ASP A 127 10.95 12.56 -28.29
N ARG A 128 10.28 11.65 -27.58
CA ARG A 128 9.07 11.97 -26.83
C ARG A 128 9.35 12.89 -25.64
N LEU A 129 10.43 12.64 -24.88
CA LEU A 129 10.84 13.48 -23.76
C LEU A 129 11.40 14.84 -24.24
N LEU A 130 11.98 14.90 -25.43
CA LEU A 130 12.29 16.16 -26.11
C LEU A 130 11.02 16.93 -26.49
N GLY A 131 9.93 16.26 -26.85
CA GLY A 131 8.64 16.93 -27.05
C GLY A 131 8.00 17.39 -25.73
N GLU A 132 7.86 16.45 -24.79
CA GLU A 132 7.05 16.58 -23.57
C GLU A 132 7.87 16.11 -22.33
N PRO A 133 8.82 16.93 -21.85
CA PRO A 133 9.70 16.54 -20.76
C PRO A 133 8.95 16.30 -19.44
N GLU A 134 7.83 16.99 -19.21
CA GLU A 134 6.99 16.89 -18.01
C GLU A 134 6.45 15.48 -17.75
N LEU A 135 6.42 14.63 -18.78
CA LEU A 135 6.10 13.22 -18.65
C LEU A 135 7.03 12.49 -17.65
N LEU A 136 8.29 12.91 -17.57
CA LEU A 136 9.23 12.37 -16.58
C LEU A 136 8.86 12.80 -15.16
N LEU A 137 8.44 14.06 -14.96
CA LEU A 137 7.98 14.52 -13.65
C LEU A 137 6.73 13.77 -13.21
N LYS A 138 5.82 13.49 -14.15
CA LYS A 138 4.64 12.66 -13.89
C LYS A 138 5.03 11.24 -13.49
N GLN A 139 5.98 10.62 -14.20
CA GLN A 139 6.49 9.30 -13.85
C GLN A 139 7.12 9.31 -12.44
N LEU A 140 8.02 10.25 -12.16
CA LEU A 140 8.66 10.39 -10.84
C LEU A 140 7.62 10.60 -9.74
N GLY A 141 6.62 11.45 -9.99
CA GLY A 141 5.56 11.71 -9.05
C GLY A 141 4.66 10.50 -8.75
N ASN A 142 4.49 9.59 -9.71
CA ASN A 142 3.80 8.31 -9.50
C ASN A 142 4.63 7.33 -8.67
N GLU A 143 5.95 7.41 -8.74
CA GLU A 143 6.86 6.53 -7.99
C GLU A 143 7.12 7.03 -6.57
N ARG A 144 7.15 8.34 -6.33
CA ARG A 144 7.47 8.96 -5.02
C ARG A 144 6.97 10.42 -4.90
N SER A 145 6.74 10.89 -3.67
CA SER A 145 6.23 12.24 -3.39
C SER A 145 7.29 13.34 -3.44
N THR A 146 8.55 13.02 -3.13
CA THR A 146 9.67 13.95 -3.29
C THR A 146 10.88 13.24 -3.90
N PHE A 147 11.77 14.00 -4.49
CA PHE A 147 12.96 13.50 -5.16
C PHE A 147 14.03 14.59 -5.22
N ASP A 148 15.28 14.17 -5.41
CA ASP A 148 16.39 15.11 -5.64
C ASP A 148 16.73 15.23 -7.14
N GLU A 149 17.68 16.09 -7.46
CA GLU A 149 18.15 16.24 -8.85
C GLU A 149 18.83 14.97 -9.40
N ARG A 150 19.43 14.14 -8.53
CA ARG A 150 20.07 12.89 -8.94
C ARG A 150 19.03 11.87 -9.36
N ASP A 151 17.86 11.86 -8.74
CA ASP A 151 16.73 11.02 -9.13
C ASP A 151 16.19 11.41 -10.51
N ILE A 152 16.08 12.71 -10.80
CA ILE A 152 15.71 13.21 -12.13
C ILE A 152 16.74 12.74 -13.17
N ALA A 153 18.03 12.94 -12.88
CA ALA A 153 19.12 12.51 -13.75
C ALA A 153 19.13 10.99 -13.99
N LYS A 154 18.93 10.19 -12.93
CA LYS A 154 18.84 8.72 -13.04
C LYS A 154 17.64 8.28 -13.88
N ALA A 155 16.51 8.97 -13.75
CA ALA A 155 15.32 8.66 -14.53
C ALA A 155 15.52 8.98 -16.02
N LEU A 156 16.12 10.13 -16.34
CA LEU A 156 16.51 10.49 -17.71
C LEU A 156 17.49 9.50 -18.32
N HIS A 157 18.56 9.16 -17.59
CA HIS A 157 19.64 8.32 -18.12
C HIS A 157 19.21 6.87 -18.41
N ARG A 158 18.07 6.41 -17.88
CA ARG A 158 17.51 5.09 -18.25
C ARG A 158 17.09 5.03 -19.73
N THR A 159 16.83 6.18 -20.32
CA THR A 159 16.06 6.32 -21.56
C THR A 159 16.75 7.20 -22.59
N VAL A 160 17.47 8.23 -22.15
CA VAL A 160 18.20 9.19 -22.99
C VAL A 160 19.69 8.94 -22.85
N ASP A 161 20.30 8.46 -23.94
CA ASP A 161 21.74 8.15 -24.01
C ASP A 161 22.55 9.33 -24.58
N ASP A 162 21.94 10.17 -25.44
CA ASP A 162 22.62 11.33 -26.04
C ASP A 162 22.86 12.44 -25.00
N PRO A 163 24.12 12.91 -24.83
CA PRO A 163 24.46 13.92 -23.83
C PRO A 163 23.80 15.29 -24.06
N ALA A 164 23.58 15.68 -25.32
CA ALA A 164 22.98 16.98 -25.65
C ALA A 164 21.48 16.97 -25.36
N ASP A 165 20.78 15.90 -25.76
CA ASP A 165 19.37 15.68 -25.44
C ASP A 165 19.18 15.58 -23.93
N PHE A 166 20.04 14.84 -23.24
CA PHE A 166 20.01 14.72 -21.78
C PHE A 166 20.12 16.10 -21.10
N ALA A 167 21.09 16.92 -21.50
CA ALA A 167 21.30 18.24 -20.94
C ALA A 167 20.12 19.17 -21.23
N SER A 168 19.59 19.13 -22.46
CA SER A 168 18.44 19.92 -22.91
C SER A 168 17.17 19.58 -22.12
N ILE A 169 16.82 18.30 -22.02
CA ILE A 169 15.64 17.84 -21.27
C ILE A 169 15.78 18.20 -19.79
N ARG A 170 16.95 17.93 -19.18
CA ARG A 170 17.18 18.29 -17.77
C ARG A 170 17.02 19.78 -17.52
N ALA A 171 17.59 20.64 -18.37
CA ALA A 171 17.46 22.09 -18.21
C ALA A 171 15.99 22.55 -18.26
N ARG A 172 15.21 22.00 -19.20
CA ARG A 172 13.77 22.28 -19.31
C ARG A 172 12.96 21.80 -18.11
N LEU A 173 13.29 20.61 -17.59
CA LEU A 173 12.67 20.08 -16.38
C LEU A 173 12.94 20.96 -15.16
N MET A 174 14.20 21.39 -14.99
CA MET A 174 14.61 22.26 -13.87
C MET A 174 13.98 23.66 -13.94
N ALA A 175 13.64 24.13 -15.15
CA ALA A 175 12.95 25.40 -15.37
C ALA A 175 11.41 25.26 -15.40
N SER A 176 10.85 24.06 -15.21
CA SER A 176 9.42 23.81 -15.32
C SER A 176 8.66 24.32 -14.10
N ASP A 177 7.57 25.06 -14.30
CA ASP A 177 6.63 25.46 -13.24
C ASP A 177 5.92 24.28 -12.55
N ASN A 178 6.04 23.08 -13.11
CA ASN A 178 5.53 21.85 -12.54
C ASN A 178 6.51 21.19 -11.56
N LEU A 179 7.79 21.59 -11.55
CA LEU A 179 8.78 21.18 -10.57
C LEU A 179 8.84 22.23 -9.46
N VAL A 180 8.59 21.81 -8.22
CA VAL A 180 8.57 22.71 -7.07
C VAL A 180 9.66 22.31 -6.09
N MET A 181 10.53 23.25 -5.75
CA MET A 181 11.57 23.06 -4.74
C MET A 181 10.97 23.24 -3.34
N LEU A 182 11.05 22.21 -2.51
CA LEU A 182 10.60 22.23 -1.12
C LEU A 182 11.70 22.67 -0.16
N LYS A 183 12.93 22.21 -0.41
CA LYS A 183 14.10 22.54 0.40
C LYS A 183 15.27 22.87 -0.52
N PRO A 184 15.92 24.03 -0.37
CA PRO A 184 17.14 24.34 -1.11
C PRO A 184 18.28 23.45 -0.62
N GLN A 185 19.26 23.21 -1.50
CA GLN A 185 20.49 22.52 -1.11
C GLN A 185 21.18 23.29 0.03
N GLN A 186 21.49 22.59 1.13
CA GLN A 186 22.24 23.17 2.23
C GLN A 186 23.73 22.91 2.01
N ALA A 187 24.55 23.94 2.16
CA ALA A 187 26.00 23.76 2.25
C ALA A 187 26.37 23.51 3.71
N ASP A 188 27.29 22.57 3.95
CA ASP A 188 27.88 22.39 5.28
C ASP A 188 28.69 23.64 5.63
N ALA A 189 28.27 24.33 6.70
CA ALA A 189 28.83 25.62 7.12
C ALA A 189 30.28 25.51 7.62
N GLU A 190 30.72 24.33 8.06
CA GLU A 190 32.09 24.11 8.56
C GLU A 190 33.03 23.59 7.47
N THR A 191 32.53 22.74 6.55
CA THR A 191 33.39 22.08 5.56
C THR A 191 33.30 22.68 4.16
N GLY A 192 32.32 23.56 3.89
CA GLY A 192 32.06 24.11 2.55
C GLY A 192 31.66 23.07 1.50
N LYS A 193 31.46 21.81 1.91
CA LYS A 193 31.02 20.73 1.03
C LYS A 193 29.51 20.80 0.82
N ALA A 194 29.07 20.25 -0.31
CA ALA A 194 27.66 20.04 -0.58
C ALA A 194 27.05 19.19 0.54
N GLY A 195 26.16 19.78 1.33
CA GLY A 195 25.36 19.10 2.36
C GLY A 195 24.16 18.39 1.73
N GLU A 196 23.04 18.34 2.44
CA GLU A 196 21.82 17.69 1.96
C GLU A 196 21.37 18.27 0.61
N PRO A 197 21.02 17.41 -0.38
CA PRO A 197 20.61 17.86 -1.70
C PRO A 197 19.31 18.66 -1.64
N ALA A 198 19.06 19.47 -2.67
CA ALA A 198 17.77 20.11 -2.85
C ALA A 198 16.67 19.04 -2.98
N VAL A 199 15.54 19.28 -2.32
CA VAL A 199 14.37 18.40 -2.36
C VAL A 199 13.31 19.04 -3.22
N PHE A 200 12.85 18.29 -4.23
CA PHE A 200 11.81 18.69 -5.16
C PHE A 200 10.57 17.83 -5.01
N THR A 201 9.45 18.38 -5.45
CA THR A 201 8.19 17.66 -5.68
C THR A 201 7.57 18.19 -6.97
N THR A 202 6.41 17.65 -7.35
CA THR A 202 5.64 18.20 -8.46
C THR A 202 4.47 19.04 -7.97
N ARG A 203 4.05 20.01 -8.77
CA ARG A 203 2.84 20.78 -8.50
C ARG A 203 1.59 19.89 -8.40
N ALA A 204 1.56 18.78 -9.13
CA ALA A 204 0.50 17.79 -9.06
C ALA A 204 0.45 17.10 -7.69
N ILE A 205 1.61 16.68 -7.15
CA ILE A 205 1.70 16.09 -5.81
C ILE A 205 1.28 17.10 -4.73
N LEU A 206 1.75 18.35 -4.82
CA LEU A 206 1.35 19.39 -3.87
C LEU A 206 -0.15 19.64 -3.85
N ARG A 207 -0.77 19.75 -5.03
CA ARG A 207 -2.24 19.87 -5.13
C ARG A 207 -2.95 18.67 -4.54
N LEU A 208 -2.45 17.47 -4.84
CA LEU A 208 -3.01 16.24 -4.31
C LEU A 208 -2.94 16.17 -2.78
N GLU A 209 -1.82 16.57 -2.18
CA GLU A 209 -1.65 16.60 -0.72
C GLU A 209 -2.50 17.69 -0.06
N TYR A 210 -2.66 18.83 -0.72
CA TYR A 210 -3.58 19.89 -0.30
C TYR A 210 -5.03 19.39 -0.33
N ASP A 211 -5.47 18.81 -1.43
CA ASP A 211 -6.85 18.31 -1.59
C ASP A 211 -7.15 17.19 -0.58
N MET A 212 -6.19 16.29 -0.34
CA MET A 212 -6.29 15.25 0.69
C MET A 212 -6.48 15.85 2.09
N ALA A 213 -5.71 16.90 2.42
CA ALA A 213 -5.84 17.60 3.69
C ALA A 213 -7.22 18.26 3.85
N GLN A 214 -7.73 18.86 2.77
CA GLN A 214 -9.07 19.46 2.75
C GLN A 214 -10.16 18.39 2.93
N SER A 215 -10.08 17.26 2.21
CA SER A 215 -11.03 16.15 2.39
C SER A 215 -11.02 15.63 3.82
N ALA A 216 -9.83 15.46 4.43
CA ALA A 216 -9.73 15.05 5.83
C ALA A 216 -10.38 16.06 6.79
N GLN A 217 -10.21 17.37 6.56
CA GLN A 217 -10.85 18.42 7.35
C GLN A 217 -12.38 18.37 7.21
N VAL A 218 -12.89 18.32 5.98
CA VAL A 218 -14.33 18.25 5.69
C VAL A 218 -14.96 17.01 6.36
N LEU A 219 -14.29 15.85 6.27
CA LEU A 219 -14.74 14.64 6.94
C LEU A 219 -14.71 14.79 8.47
N SER A 220 -13.69 15.44 9.05
CA SER A 220 -13.57 15.64 10.51
C SER A 220 -14.71 16.49 11.07
N GLU A 221 -15.12 17.50 10.31
CA GLU A 221 -16.24 18.37 10.63
C GLU A 221 -17.61 17.74 10.30
N GLY A 222 -17.64 16.75 9.40
CA GLY A 222 -18.84 16.04 9.00
C GLY A 222 -19.52 15.31 10.16
N ARG A 223 -20.79 15.62 10.41
CA ARG A 223 -21.64 15.01 11.46
C ARG A 223 -22.61 13.96 10.88
N GLY A 224 -23.28 13.23 11.77
CA GLY A 224 -24.23 12.16 11.43
C GLY A 224 -23.65 10.75 11.53
N PHE A 225 -22.53 10.59 12.24
CA PHE A 225 -21.79 9.34 12.40
C PHE A 225 -21.72 8.81 13.83
N GLY A 226 -22.17 9.62 14.80
CA GLY A 226 -22.13 9.26 16.22
C GLY A 226 -22.95 8.00 16.50
N VAL A 227 -22.41 7.16 17.38
CA VAL A 227 -23.11 6.02 17.97
C VAL A 227 -23.37 6.34 19.44
N ALA A 228 -24.56 6.01 19.95
CA ALA A 228 -24.88 6.28 21.35
C ALA A 228 -23.98 5.46 22.31
N ASP A 229 -23.53 6.05 23.41
CA ASP A 229 -22.64 5.38 24.38
C ASP A 229 -23.21 4.05 24.90
N ARG A 230 -24.54 3.95 25.03
CA ARG A 230 -25.21 2.70 25.42
C ARG A 230 -24.98 1.57 24.41
N ALA A 231 -24.97 1.89 23.11
CA ALA A 231 -24.77 0.94 22.03
C ALA A 231 -23.28 0.56 21.92
N VAL A 232 -22.38 1.52 22.08
CA VAL A 232 -20.93 1.27 22.19
C VAL A 232 -20.63 0.33 23.37
N ALA A 233 -21.17 0.62 24.55
CA ALA A 233 -20.99 -0.21 25.73
C ALA A 233 -21.60 -1.61 25.57
N ALA A 234 -22.72 -1.75 24.86
CA ALA A 234 -23.31 -3.05 24.54
C ALA A 234 -22.41 -3.85 23.58
N ALA A 235 -21.88 -3.21 22.53
CA ALA A 235 -20.97 -3.83 21.58
C ALA A 235 -19.67 -4.32 22.25
N ILE A 236 -19.06 -3.51 23.12
CA ILE A 236 -17.89 -3.89 23.91
C ILE A 236 -18.19 -5.13 24.75
N ARG A 237 -19.30 -5.12 25.50
CA ARG A 237 -19.71 -6.27 26.33
C ARG A 237 -19.87 -7.54 25.49
N THR A 238 -20.52 -7.44 24.33
CA THR A 238 -20.69 -8.59 23.42
C THR A 238 -19.36 -9.22 23.04
N ILE A 239 -18.37 -8.41 22.66
CA ILE A 239 -17.02 -8.90 22.30
C ILE A 239 -16.30 -9.53 23.50
N GLU A 240 -16.36 -8.90 24.68
CA GLU A 240 -15.73 -9.42 25.90
C GLU A 240 -16.31 -10.77 26.36
N THR A 241 -17.58 -11.03 26.05
CA THR A 241 -18.29 -12.26 26.43
C THR A 241 -18.46 -13.28 25.30
N GLN A 242 -17.89 -13.03 24.13
CA GLN A 242 -18.12 -13.87 22.94
C GLN A 242 -17.62 -15.31 23.10
N ASP A 243 -16.52 -15.53 23.83
CA ASP A 243 -16.03 -16.86 24.22
C ASP A 243 -16.24 -17.08 25.73
N PRO A 244 -17.27 -17.85 26.13
CA PRO A 244 -17.54 -18.14 27.54
C PRO A 244 -16.40 -18.85 28.27
N LYS A 245 -15.49 -19.51 27.52
CA LYS A 245 -14.33 -20.22 28.08
C LYS A 245 -13.08 -19.34 28.18
N LYS A 246 -13.08 -18.17 27.52
CA LYS A 246 -11.96 -17.21 27.47
C LYS A 246 -12.47 -15.77 27.51
N SER A 247 -13.27 -15.45 28.53
CA SER A 247 -13.68 -14.05 28.74
C SER A 247 -12.45 -13.18 28.94
N PHE A 248 -12.40 -12.06 28.23
CA PHE A 248 -11.34 -11.06 28.42
C PHE A 248 -11.97 -9.68 28.56
N ARG A 249 -11.19 -8.70 29.01
CA ARG A 249 -11.59 -7.29 29.04
C ARG A 249 -10.75 -6.48 28.07
N LEU A 250 -11.38 -5.53 27.39
CA LEU A 250 -10.66 -4.52 26.62
C LEU A 250 -9.93 -3.61 27.61
N ASP A 251 -8.68 -3.23 27.29
CA ASP A 251 -7.98 -2.23 28.09
C ASP A 251 -8.67 -0.87 27.96
N PRO A 252 -8.50 0.05 28.94
CA PRO A 252 -9.02 1.41 28.85
C PRO A 252 -8.66 2.11 27.53
N GLU A 253 -7.42 1.96 27.05
CA GLU A 253 -6.99 2.55 25.76
C GLU A 253 -7.78 1.99 24.56
N GLN A 254 -8.16 0.70 24.60
CA GLN A 254 -8.96 0.08 23.54
C GLN A 254 -10.41 0.55 23.61
N VAL A 255 -10.98 0.66 24.82
CA VAL A 255 -12.32 1.22 25.04
C VAL A 255 -12.37 2.67 24.55
N ASP A 256 -11.39 3.49 24.92
CA ASP A 256 -11.27 4.88 24.46
C ASP A 256 -11.11 4.95 22.94
N ALA A 257 -10.37 4.02 22.32
CA ALA A 257 -10.26 3.92 20.87
C ALA A 257 -11.59 3.54 20.19
N VAL A 258 -12.41 2.66 20.78
CA VAL A 258 -13.76 2.37 20.27
C VAL A 258 -14.63 3.62 20.35
N HIS A 259 -14.63 4.34 21.48
CA HIS A 259 -15.37 5.59 21.62
C HIS A 259 -14.87 6.63 20.62
N HIS A 260 -13.55 6.80 20.46
CA HIS A 260 -12.95 7.70 19.48
C HIS A 260 -13.39 7.38 18.05
N ALA A 261 -13.33 6.10 17.66
CA ALA A 261 -13.73 5.65 16.34
C ALA A 261 -15.22 5.88 16.09
N THR A 262 -16.07 5.77 17.11
CA THR A 262 -17.54 5.89 17.02
C THR A 262 -18.09 7.30 17.29
N ARG A 263 -17.21 8.31 17.42
CA ARG A 263 -17.60 9.73 17.55
C ARG A 263 -18.40 10.22 16.34
N ASP A 264 -19.10 11.34 16.56
CA ASP A 264 -19.86 12.05 15.55
C ASP A 264 -18.98 12.86 14.60
N ASN A 265 -18.11 12.16 13.88
CA ASN A 265 -17.25 12.70 12.84
C ASN A 265 -17.17 11.73 11.64
N GLY A 266 -16.95 12.26 10.44
CA GLY A 266 -16.78 11.50 9.20
C GLY A 266 -15.39 10.89 9.01
N ILE A 267 -14.43 11.18 9.88
CA ILE A 267 -13.12 10.52 9.88
C ILE A 267 -12.60 10.33 11.29
N ALA A 268 -11.95 9.19 11.55
CA ALA A 268 -11.24 8.91 12.80
C ALA A 268 -9.93 8.17 12.50
N ALA A 269 -8.96 8.28 13.40
CA ALA A 269 -7.70 7.57 13.28
C ALA A 269 -7.33 6.83 14.57
N VAL A 270 -6.89 5.59 14.42
CA VAL A 270 -6.41 4.74 15.50
C VAL A 270 -4.98 4.31 15.18
N VAL A 271 -4.05 4.72 16.04
CA VAL A 271 -2.64 4.42 15.93
C VAL A 271 -2.27 3.39 16.99
N GLY A 272 -1.59 2.31 16.60
CA GLY A 272 -1.10 1.35 17.58
C GLY A 272 -0.08 0.40 16.99
N LEU A 273 0.82 -0.10 17.84
CA LEU A 273 1.86 -1.04 17.41
C LEU A 273 1.27 -2.35 16.88
N ALA A 274 2.09 -3.11 16.15
CA ALA A 274 1.74 -4.48 15.80
C ALA A 274 1.43 -5.30 17.06
N GLY A 275 0.27 -5.96 17.06
CA GLY A 275 -0.20 -6.72 18.22
C GLY A 275 -0.81 -5.89 19.34
N ALA A 276 -1.18 -4.62 19.10
CA ALA A 276 -1.88 -3.78 20.09
C ALA A 276 -3.39 -4.03 20.22
N GLY A 277 -3.91 -5.10 19.59
CA GLY A 277 -5.34 -5.45 19.69
C GLY A 277 -6.26 -4.56 18.85
N LYS A 278 -5.74 -3.96 17.76
CA LYS A 278 -6.51 -3.16 16.78
C LYS A 278 -7.69 -3.94 16.17
N SER A 279 -7.52 -5.23 15.90
CA SER A 279 -8.62 -6.05 15.37
C SER A 279 -9.80 -6.18 16.35
N THR A 280 -9.50 -6.35 17.63
CA THR A 280 -10.50 -6.55 18.68
C THR A 280 -11.33 -5.28 18.93
N LEU A 281 -10.68 -4.10 18.94
CA LEU A 281 -11.42 -2.85 19.04
C LEU A 281 -12.28 -2.61 17.79
N LEU A 282 -11.80 -2.98 16.59
CA LEU A 282 -12.57 -2.86 15.36
C LEU A 282 -13.77 -3.79 15.33
N ALA A 283 -13.67 -4.98 15.93
CA ALA A 283 -14.81 -5.87 16.10
C ALA A 283 -15.92 -5.22 16.94
N ALA A 284 -15.54 -4.57 18.05
CA ALA A 284 -16.49 -3.83 18.90
C ALA A 284 -17.08 -2.61 18.18
N ALA A 285 -16.24 -1.83 17.48
CA ALA A 285 -16.69 -0.68 16.73
C ALA A 285 -17.63 -1.07 15.57
N ARG A 286 -17.34 -2.18 14.86
CA ARG A 286 -18.22 -2.77 13.84
C ARG A 286 -19.61 -3.05 14.39
N LEU A 287 -19.69 -3.78 15.51
CA LEU A 287 -20.98 -4.09 16.15
C LEU A 287 -21.74 -2.81 16.56
N ALA A 288 -21.02 -1.79 17.04
CA ALA A 288 -21.63 -0.52 17.40
C ALA A 288 -22.23 0.19 16.17
N TRP A 289 -21.50 0.28 15.05
CA TRP A 289 -22.01 0.89 13.82
C TRP A 289 -23.16 0.10 13.20
N GLU A 290 -23.06 -1.23 13.15
CA GLU A 290 -24.11 -2.11 12.61
C GLU A 290 -25.41 -2.03 13.44
N SER A 291 -25.29 -1.81 14.76
CA SER A 291 -26.47 -1.63 15.62
C SER A 291 -27.28 -0.37 15.29
N GLU A 292 -26.65 0.62 14.64
CA GLU A 292 -27.27 1.84 14.12
C GLU A 292 -27.64 1.72 12.62
N GLY A 293 -27.61 0.50 12.07
CA GLY A 293 -27.99 0.22 10.67
C GLY A 293 -26.95 0.63 9.63
N ARG A 294 -25.69 0.88 10.04
CA ARG A 294 -24.62 1.27 9.11
C ARG A 294 -23.97 0.04 8.48
N ARG A 295 -23.71 0.13 7.18
CA ARG A 295 -22.86 -0.84 6.49
C ARG A 295 -21.39 -0.55 6.79
N VAL A 296 -20.67 -1.56 7.27
CA VAL A 296 -19.24 -1.48 7.59
C VAL A 296 -18.45 -2.33 6.59
N ILE A 297 -17.47 -1.71 5.93
CA ILE A 297 -16.59 -2.38 4.97
C ILE A 297 -15.13 -2.09 5.28
N GLY A 298 -14.26 -3.04 4.99
CA GLY A 298 -12.84 -2.98 5.29
C GLY A 298 -11.98 -2.91 4.04
N ALA A 299 -10.85 -2.23 4.15
CA ALA A 299 -9.86 -2.13 3.11
C ALA A 299 -8.45 -2.23 3.70
N ALA A 300 -7.52 -2.80 2.95
CA ALA A 300 -6.10 -2.78 3.29
C ALA A 300 -5.24 -2.67 2.01
N LEU A 301 -3.96 -2.36 2.16
CA LEU A 301 -3.04 -2.29 1.03
C LEU A 301 -2.79 -3.66 0.37
N ALA A 302 -2.78 -4.74 1.15
CA ALA A 302 -2.43 -6.07 0.68
C ALA A 302 -3.52 -7.10 1.01
N GLY A 303 -3.71 -8.08 0.12
CA GLY A 303 -4.74 -9.11 0.27
C GLY A 303 -4.69 -9.82 1.62
N LYS A 304 -3.50 -10.26 2.05
CA LYS A 304 -3.30 -10.89 3.37
C LYS A 304 -3.66 -9.99 4.56
N ALA A 305 -3.51 -8.67 4.42
CA ALA A 305 -3.93 -7.73 5.46
C ALA A 305 -5.45 -7.56 5.46
N ALA A 306 -6.09 -7.54 4.29
CA ALA A 306 -7.55 -7.50 4.17
C ALA A 306 -8.19 -8.78 4.73
N GLU A 307 -7.67 -9.96 4.37
CA GLU A 307 -8.08 -11.25 4.94
C GLU A 307 -7.92 -11.26 6.47
N GLY A 308 -6.75 -10.84 6.97
CA GLY A 308 -6.51 -10.72 8.39
C GLY A 308 -7.47 -9.75 9.11
N LEU A 309 -7.82 -8.62 8.48
CA LEU A 309 -8.83 -7.69 9.00
C LEU A 309 -10.20 -8.36 9.10
N GLU A 310 -10.63 -9.08 8.05
CA GLU A 310 -11.90 -9.79 8.03
C GLU A 310 -11.97 -10.90 9.08
N ASP A 311 -10.97 -11.80 9.11
CA ASP A 311 -10.91 -12.92 10.05
C ASP A 311 -10.94 -12.47 11.51
N SER A 312 -10.28 -11.34 11.81
CA SER A 312 -10.08 -10.90 13.18
C SER A 312 -11.11 -9.90 13.70
N SER A 313 -11.79 -9.16 12.82
CA SER A 313 -12.79 -8.14 13.20
C SER A 313 -14.22 -8.45 12.72
N GLY A 314 -14.37 -9.39 11.79
CA GLY A 314 -15.63 -9.68 11.11
C GLY A 314 -16.05 -8.60 10.11
N ILE A 315 -15.18 -7.63 9.79
CA ILE A 315 -15.45 -6.61 8.77
C ILE A 315 -15.16 -7.20 7.39
N ARG A 316 -16.16 -7.28 6.50
CA ARG A 316 -15.95 -7.72 5.11
C ARG A 316 -14.91 -6.84 4.42
N SER A 317 -13.81 -7.44 3.97
CA SER A 317 -12.61 -6.71 3.55
C SER A 317 -12.07 -7.15 2.20
N ARG A 318 -11.46 -6.21 1.46
CA ARG A 318 -10.67 -6.48 0.25
C ARG A 318 -9.54 -5.46 0.12
N THR A 319 -8.70 -5.56 -0.90
CA THR A 319 -7.65 -4.55 -1.11
C THR A 319 -8.25 -3.21 -1.52
N LEU A 320 -7.55 -2.11 -1.19
CA LEU A 320 -7.94 -0.78 -1.65
C LEU A 320 -8.06 -0.70 -3.18
N ALA A 321 -7.15 -1.34 -3.94
CA ALA A 321 -7.27 -1.32 -5.40
C ALA A 321 -8.50 -2.10 -5.89
N SER A 322 -8.92 -3.17 -5.19
CA SER A 322 -10.15 -3.90 -5.52
C SER A 322 -11.39 -3.03 -5.31
N TRP A 323 -11.41 -2.23 -4.24
CA TRP A 323 -12.46 -1.23 -4.01
C TRP A 323 -12.45 -0.12 -5.07
N GLU A 324 -11.29 0.46 -5.35
CA GLU A 324 -11.15 1.51 -6.38
C GLU A 324 -11.61 1.01 -7.75
N LEU A 325 -11.28 -0.23 -8.11
CA LEU A 325 -11.75 -0.86 -9.35
C LEU A 325 -13.28 -1.04 -9.36
N ALA A 326 -13.86 -1.49 -8.24
CA ALA A 326 -15.31 -1.63 -8.12
C ALA A 326 -16.00 -0.26 -8.29
N TRP A 327 -15.53 0.76 -7.58
CA TRP A 327 -16.06 2.12 -7.63
C TRP A 327 -15.93 2.75 -9.02
N ALA A 328 -14.77 2.60 -9.67
CA ALA A 328 -14.57 3.07 -11.04
C ALA A 328 -15.51 2.40 -12.04
N SER A 329 -15.94 1.15 -11.78
CA SER A 329 -16.93 0.43 -12.58
C SER A 329 -18.39 0.70 -12.18
N GLY A 330 -18.65 1.63 -11.26
CA GLY A 330 -20.00 1.94 -10.78
C GLY A 330 -20.62 0.85 -9.89
N ARG A 331 -19.80 -0.08 -9.38
CA ARG A 331 -20.25 -1.19 -8.55
C ARG A 331 -19.87 -0.97 -7.09
N GLU A 332 -20.73 -1.45 -6.19
CA GLU A 332 -20.48 -1.47 -4.75
C GLU A 332 -19.99 -0.11 -4.21
N LEU A 333 -20.61 0.97 -4.70
CA LEU A 333 -20.30 2.34 -4.32
C LEU A 333 -20.46 2.53 -2.80
N LEU A 334 -19.72 3.50 -2.26
CA LEU A 334 -19.97 4.00 -0.92
C LEU A 334 -21.30 4.75 -0.92
N GLU A 335 -22.14 4.46 0.08
CA GLU A 335 -23.39 5.14 0.30
C GLU A 335 -23.30 6.06 1.53
N ARG A 336 -24.30 6.94 1.67
CA ARG A 336 -24.38 7.84 2.82
C ARG A 336 -24.50 7.03 4.10
N GLY A 337 -23.61 7.29 5.05
CA GLY A 337 -23.62 6.64 6.36
C GLY A 337 -22.80 5.36 6.44
N ASP A 338 -22.29 4.85 5.32
CA ASP A 338 -21.34 3.74 5.27
C ASP A 338 -20.09 4.06 6.10
N VAL A 339 -19.46 3.02 6.66
CA VAL A 339 -18.19 3.12 7.37
C VAL A 339 -17.13 2.31 6.63
N LEU A 340 -16.11 3.00 6.11
CA LEU A 340 -14.94 2.41 5.49
C LEU A 340 -13.79 2.36 6.50
N VAL A 341 -13.40 1.16 6.93
CA VAL A 341 -12.22 0.92 7.77
C VAL A 341 -11.02 0.64 6.86
N ILE A 342 -9.93 1.39 7.02
CA ILE A 342 -8.69 1.18 6.28
C ILE A 342 -7.62 0.73 7.25
N ASP A 343 -7.25 -0.55 7.21
CA ASP A 343 -6.14 -1.09 8.00
C ASP A 343 -4.81 -0.94 7.25
N GLU A 344 -3.72 -0.93 8.02
CA GLU A 344 -2.36 -0.60 7.55
C GLU A 344 -2.33 0.76 6.82
N ALA A 345 -3.12 1.74 7.27
CA ALA A 345 -3.25 3.07 6.67
C ALA A 345 -1.91 3.81 6.57
N GLY A 346 -0.98 3.55 7.49
CA GLY A 346 0.39 4.05 7.43
C GLY A 346 1.14 3.63 6.16
N MET A 347 0.77 2.52 5.53
CA MET A 347 1.43 2.02 4.33
C MET A 347 0.84 2.56 3.02
N VAL A 348 -0.33 3.21 3.09
CA VAL A 348 -1.05 3.72 1.92
C VAL A 348 -0.36 4.98 1.38
N SER A 349 -0.26 5.10 0.05
CA SER A 349 0.37 6.27 -0.57
C SER A 349 -0.52 7.52 -0.46
N SER A 350 0.07 8.73 -0.47
CA SER A 350 -0.69 9.98 -0.50
C SER A 350 -1.69 10.01 -1.64
N GLN A 351 -1.30 9.52 -2.82
CA GLN A 351 -2.18 9.49 -3.99
C GLN A 351 -3.41 8.61 -3.80
N GLN A 352 -3.22 7.40 -3.26
CA GLN A 352 -4.33 6.47 -3.03
C GLN A 352 -5.21 6.97 -1.90
N MET A 353 -4.61 7.46 -0.81
CA MET A 353 -5.34 8.05 0.32
C MET A 353 -6.19 9.25 -0.13
N ALA A 354 -5.64 10.16 -0.94
CA ALA A 354 -6.35 11.32 -1.47
C ALA A 354 -7.60 10.91 -2.27
N ARG A 355 -7.47 9.92 -3.18
CA ARG A 355 -8.61 9.42 -3.96
C ARG A 355 -9.67 8.78 -3.06
N VAL A 356 -9.26 7.94 -2.13
CA VAL A 356 -10.19 7.23 -1.23
C VAL A 356 -10.94 8.21 -0.32
N LEU A 357 -10.23 9.17 0.29
CA LEU A 357 -10.87 10.21 1.10
C LEU A 357 -11.83 11.06 0.27
N LYS A 358 -11.47 11.39 -0.98
CA LYS A 358 -12.36 12.17 -1.84
C LYS A 358 -13.65 11.42 -2.18
N ILE A 359 -13.56 10.12 -2.45
CA ILE A 359 -14.73 9.26 -2.71
C ILE A 359 -15.61 9.17 -1.45
N ALA A 360 -15.00 8.97 -0.27
CA ALA A 360 -15.75 8.91 0.99
C ALA A 360 -16.41 10.25 1.35
N GLU A 361 -15.73 11.38 1.13
CA GLU A 361 -16.26 12.73 1.28
C GLU A 361 -17.51 12.93 0.41
N GLN A 362 -17.43 12.59 -0.89
CA GLN A 362 -18.55 12.71 -1.83
C GLN A 362 -19.73 11.82 -1.46
N ALA A 363 -19.47 10.59 -1.02
CA ALA A 363 -20.49 9.65 -0.57
C ALA A 363 -21.12 10.05 0.77
N ARG A 364 -20.47 10.94 1.54
CA ARG A 364 -20.78 11.19 2.96
C ARG A 364 -20.74 9.87 3.75
N ALA A 365 -19.67 9.13 3.53
CA ALA A 365 -19.29 7.96 4.30
C ALA A 365 -18.27 8.35 5.38
N LYS A 366 -18.16 7.53 6.43
CA LYS A 366 -17.12 7.65 7.44
C LYS A 366 -15.89 6.87 7.04
N VAL A 367 -14.71 7.41 7.32
CA VAL A 367 -13.44 6.70 7.18
C VAL A 367 -12.81 6.46 8.55
N VAL A 368 -12.37 5.24 8.83
CA VAL A 368 -11.59 4.92 10.04
C VAL A 368 -10.22 4.43 9.60
N LEU A 369 -9.21 5.25 9.80
CA LEU A 369 -7.83 4.94 9.44
C LEU A 369 -7.16 4.23 10.61
N VAL A 370 -6.68 3.01 10.37
CA VAL A 370 -6.05 2.17 11.38
C VAL A 370 -4.66 1.83 10.89
N GLY A 371 -3.67 2.03 11.75
CA GLY A 371 -2.31 1.74 11.36
C GLY A 371 -1.32 1.93 12.50
N ASP A 372 -0.06 1.74 12.16
CA ASP A 372 1.05 2.06 13.04
C ASP A 372 1.81 3.24 12.41
N ALA A 373 1.74 4.40 13.07
CA ALA A 373 2.43 5.60 12.63
C ALA A 373 3.95 5.50 12.83
N MET A 374 4.41 4.55 13.67
CA MET A 374 5.81 4.35 14.04
C MET A 374 6.49 3.21 13.28
N GLN A 375 5.74 2.30 12.65
CA GLN A 375 6.29 1.23 11.80
C GLN A 375 6.98 1.73 10.52
N LEU A 376 6.96 3.05 10.28
CA LEU A 376 7.68 3.70 9.20
C LEU A 376 8.59 4.75 9.84
N GLN A 377 9.86 4.38 10.04
CA GLN A 377 10.94 5.32 10.37
C GLN A 377 11.01 6.43 9.30
N PRO A 378 11.45 7.64 9.69
CA PRO A 378 11.18 8.88 8.98
C PRO A 378 11.88 8.84 7.61
N ILE A 379 11.26 9.19 6.48
CA ILE A 379 10.87 10.56 6.16
C ILE A 379 9.66 10.65 5.19
N GLN A 380 9.22 9.61 4.43
CA GLN A 380 8.07 9.80 3.48
C GLN A 380 7.14 8.61 3.19
N ALA A 381 7.43 7.38 3.64
CA ALA A 381 6.42 6.33 3.66
C ALA A 381 5.43 6.61 4.81
N GLY A 382 4.13 6.73 4.52
CA GLY A 382 3.11 7.06 5.54
C GLY A 382 2.93 8.55 5.84
N ALA A 383 3.53 9.44 5.03
CA ALA A 383 3.35 10.89 5.14
C ALA A 383 1.88 11.30 5.12
N ALA A 384 1.05 10.63 4.31
CA ALA A 384 -0.38 10.90 4.25
C ALA A 384 -1.11 10.59 5.55
N PHE A 385 -0.95 9.37 6.07
CA PHE A 385 -1.57 8.95 7.33
C PHE A 385 -1.13 9.87 8.48
N ARG A 386 0.17 10.15 8.58
CA ARG A 386 0.72 11.08 9.57
C ARG A 386 0.15 12.50 9.43
N ALA A 387 0.13 13.05 8.22
CA ALA A 387 -0.39 14.39 7.97
C ALA A 387 -1.91 14.49 8.21
N ILE A 388 -2.63 13.37 8.14
CA ILE A 388 -4.04 13.31 8.52
C ILE A 388 -4.16 13.25 10.05
N THR A 389 -3.44 12.35 10.72
CA THR A 389 -3.51 12.18 12.18
C THR A 389 -3.07 13.43 12.94
N GLU A 390 -2.05 14.14 12.46
CA GLU A 390 -1.61 15.43 13.03
C GLU A 390 -2.69 16.51 12.92
N ARG A 391 -3.58 16.44 11.92
CA ARG A 391 -4.66 17.42 11.71
C ARG A 391 -5.95 17.07 12.45
N ILE A 392 -6.38 15.81 12.39
CA ILE A 392 -7.68 15.37 12.94
C ILE A 392 -7.56 14.81 14.37
N GLY A 393 -6.34 14.60 14.86
CA GLY A 393 -6.06 13.82 16.07
C GLY A 393 -6.14 12.31 15.85
N PHE A 394 -5.85 11.54 16.89
CA PHE A 394 -5.94 10.08 16.86
C PHE A 394 -6.13 9.49 18.27
N ALA A 395 -6.59 8.24 18.34
CA ALA A 395 -6.49 7.41 19.53
C ALA A 395 -5.23 6.53 19.46
N GLU A 396 -4.44 6.46 20.53
CA GLU A 396 -3.21 5.67 20.59
C GLU A 396 -3.39 4.39 21.41
N LEU A 397 -2.84 3.28 20.93
CA LEU A 397 -2.73 2.01 21.66
C LEU A 397 -1.26 1.70 21.93
N ALA A 398 -0.83 1.86 23.18
CA ALA A 398 0.56 1.69 23.60
C ALA A 398 0.89 0.26 24.08
N GLY A 399 -0.13 -0.59 24.32
CA GLY A 399 0.04 -1.97 24.74
C GLY A 399 0.48 -2.91 23.62
N VAL A 400 1.62 -3.60 23.73
CA VAL A 400 1.97 -4.73 22.84
C VAL A 400 1.47 -6.01 23.49
N ARG A 401 0.51 -6.72 22.87
CA ARG A 401 -0.12 -7.92 23.45
C ARG A 401 0.28 -9.26 22.82
N ARG A 402 0.87 -9.26 21.61
CA ARG A 402 1.40 -10.49 20.99
C ARG A 402 2.49 -11.13 21.84
N GLN A 403 3.32 -10.30 22.47
CA GLN A 403 4.35 -10.75 23.41
C GLN A 403 3.72 -11.03 24.78
N ARG A 404 3.94 -12.23 25.32
CA ARG A 404 3.42 -12.61 26.64
C ARG A 404 4.23 -11.99 27.77
N GLU A 405 5.55 -11.92 27.61
CA GLU A 405 6.46 -11.48 28.66
C GLU A 405 6.69 -9.96 28.63
N GLN A 406 6.82 -9.35 29.82
CA GLN A 406 6.89 -7.89 29.96
C GLN A 406 8.15 -7.30 29.32
N TRP A 407 9.29 -7.99 29.41
CA TRP A 407 10.54 -7.55 28.79
C TRP A 407 10.41 -7.54 27.26
N ALA A 408 9.77 -8.55 26.66
CA ALA A 408 9.58 -8.64 25.21
C ALA A 408 8.62 -7.54 24.70
N ARG A 409 7.62 -7.16 25.50
CA ARG A 409 6.78 -5.98 25.25
C ARG A 409 7.58 -4.68 25.30
N ALA A 410 8.46 -4.52 26.28
CA ALA A 410 9.32 -3.35 26.41
C ALA A 410 10.30 -3.25 25.23
N ALA A 411 10.96 -4.35 24.85
CA ALA A 411 11.83 -4.45 23.70
C ALA A 411 11.11 -4.09 22.39
N SER A 412 9.89 -4.58 22.20
CA SER A 412 9.05 -4.23 21.04
C SER A 412 8.78 -2.71 20.94
N ARG A 413 8.62 -2.01 22.07
CA ARG A 413 8.47 -0.54 22.09
C ARG A 413 9.78 0.18 21.78
N LEU A 414 10.92 -0.35 22.22
CA LEU A 414 12.24 0.20 21.89
C LEU A 414 12.50 0.11 20.39
N PHE A 415 12.26 -1.05 19.78
CA PHE A 415 12.34 -1.22 18.32
C PHE A 415 11.42 -0.27 17.57
N ALA A 416 10.17 -0.13 18.01
CA ALA A 416 9.22 0.79 17.38
C ALA A 416 9.69 2.26 17.42
N ARG A 417 10.47 2.65 18.44
CA ARG A 417 11.04 4.01 18.57
C ARG A 417 12.39 4.16 17.86
N GLY A 418 12.88 3.13 17.17
CA GLY A 418 14.19 3.15 16.51
C GLY A 418 15.37 2.97 17.47
N ARG A 419 15.13 2.66 18.74
CA ARG A 419 16.18 2.38 19.75
C ARG A 419 16.61 0.91 19.62
N VAL A 420 17.18 0.58 18.45
CA VAL A 420 17.46 -0.81 18.05
C VAL A 420 18.45 -1.48 18.98
N GLU A 421 19.52 -0.80 19.35
CA GLU A 421 20.57 -1.32 20.25
C GLU A 421 19.97 -1.75 21.60
N GLU A 422 19.26 -0.85 22.28
CA GLU A 422 18.60 -1.16 23.56
C GLU A 422 17.53 -2.26 23.42
N GLY A 423 16.87 -2.35 22.27
CA GLY A 423 15.95 -3.44 21.96
C GLY A 423 16.66 -4.78 21.87
N LEU A 424 17.81 -4.84 21.18
CA LEU A 424 18.65 -6.03 21.07
C LEU A 424 19.26 -6.42 22.41
N ASP A 425 19.70 -5.46 23.22
CA ASP A 425 20.21 -5.69 24.57
C ASP A 425 19.17 -6.39 25.45
N ALA A 426 17.90 -5.98 25.38
CA ALA A 426 16.82 -6.63 26.09
C ALA A 426 16.64 -8.11 25.67
N TYR A 427 16.85 -8.44 24.40
CA TYR A 427 16.84 -9.84 23.93
C TYR A 427 18.08 -10.61 24.37
N ALA A 428 19.26 -10.00 24.31
CA ALA A 428 20.52 -10.61 24.73
C ALA A 428 20.52 -10.95 26.24
N GLN A 429 20.02 -10.04 27.08
CA GLN A 429 19.89 -10.26 28.53
C GLN A 429 18.99 -11.44 28.90
N GLN A 430 18.11 -11.87 28.00
CA GLN A 430 17.20 -12.99 28.18
C GLN A 430 17.67 -14.25 27.44
N GLY A 431 18.89 -14.23 26.88
CA GLY A 431 19.46 -15.35 26.13
C GLY A 431 18.78 -15.59 24.78
N HIS A 432 18.03 -14.62 24.26
CA HIS A 432 17.33 -14.71 22.98
C HIS A 432 18.11 -14.11 21.79
N LEU A 433 19.38 -13.75 22.01
CA LEU A 433 20.31 -13.37 20.94
C LEU A 433 21.40 -14.44 20.84
N VAL A 434 21.52 -15.07 19.67
CA VAL A 434 22.52 -16.11 19.41
C VAL A 434 23.46 -15.62 18.32
N GLU A 435 24.74 -15.57 18.64
CA GLU A 435 25.80 -15.21 17.70
C GLU A 435 26.55 -16.46 17.23
N ALA A 436 27.06 -16.42 16.00
CA ALA A 436 27.94 -17.44 15.43
C ALA A 436 29.02 -16.77 14.59
N GLU A 437 30.19 -17.41 14.51
CA GLU A 437 31.34 -16.86 13.78
C GLU A 437 31.11 -16.82 12.26
N THR A 438 30.33 -17.76 11.73
CA THR A 438 30.04 -17.83 10.30
C THR A 438 28.54 -17.88 9.98
N ARG A 439 28.20 -17.46 8.76
CA ARG A 439 26.84 -17.53 8.23
C ARG A 439 26.33 -18.98 8.12
N ASP A 440 27.21 -19.92 7.81
CA ASP A 440 26.81 -21.33 7.65
C ASP A 440 26.49 -21.96 9.01
N ASP A 441 27.21 -21.58 10.07
CA ASP A 441 26.96 -22.04 11.44
C ASP A 441 25.61 -21.54 11.97
N ILE A 442 25.27 -20.26 11.75
CA ILE A 442 23.97 -19.73 12.21
C ILE A 442 22.81 -20.33 11.41
N ILE A 443 22.98 -20.58 10.10
CA ILE A 443 21.97 -21.28 9.29
C ILE A 443 21.78 -22.70 9.81
N GLY A 444 22.88 -23.43 10.10
CA GLY A 444 22.83 -24.77 10.66
C GLY A 444 22.07 -24.82 11.99
N ARG A 445 22.31 -23.85 12.89
CA ARG A 445 21.57 -23.71 14.16
C ARG A 445 20.10 -23.40 13.96
N ILE A 446 19.75 -22.43 13.10
CA ILE A 446 18.34 -22.09 12.80
C ILE A 446 17.57 -23.33 12.31
N VAL A 447 18.20 -24.15 11.46
CA VAL A 447 17.59 -25.40 10.97
C VAL A 447 17.46 -26.42 12.10
N GLY A 448 18.47 -26.55 12.98
CA GLY A 448 18.43 -27.45 14.13
C GLY A 448 17.40 -27.06 15.20
N ASP A 449 17.18 -25.77 15.42
CA ASP A 449 16.20 -25.26 16.40
C ASP A 449 14.75 -25.33 15.89
N TRP A 450 14.54 -25.58 14.59
CA TRP A 450 13.21 -25.67 13.96
C TRP A 450 12.54 -27.04 14.14
N THR A 451 13.30 -28.09 14.50
CA THR A 451 12.77 -29.43 14.82
C THR A 451 12.30 -29.53 16.26
#